data_AF-A0A1F7WUL1-F1
#
_entry.id   AF-A0A1F7WUL1-F1
#
_cell.length_a   1.000
_cell.length_b   1.000
_cell.length_c   1.000
_cell.angle_alpha   90.00
_cell.angle_beta   90.00
_cell.angle_gamma   90.00
#
_symmetry.space_group_name_H-M   'P 1'
#
loop_
_entity.id
_entity.type
_entity.pdbx_description
1 polymer ?
#
loop_
_entity_poly.entity_id
_entity_poly.type
_entity_poly.pdbx_seq_one_letter_code
_entity_poly.pdbx_strand_id
1 'polypeptide(L)'
;MLKKFVKKAAFTAGFTLVELLVVIALLAAIALIVLAAINPIEQSNRAHDTRFAADSGQLISALERYYAARNQYPWVNSVISGAQTTANVDAAYPFISSHNAGIGICGPTCSEDGLLITNNELKQEFRNRDFVRDGAAGSSDTTKYVLIGKGAGSAASVYACWVPLSNSIRQKACAESDVYTISVGSPNRTAVAPSTCAAGTWNNTWYVCLPQ
;
A
#
# COMPACT_ATOMS: atom_id res chain seq x y z
N MET A 1 28.36 -72.47 -30.96
CA MET A 1 27.91 -71.08 -30.69
C MET A 1 26.81 -71.10 -29.65
N LEU A 2 27.10 -70.78 -28.37
CA LEU A 2 26.10 -70.74 -27.30
C LEU A 2 25.91 -69.28 -26.85
N LYS A 3 24.81 -68.65 -27.25
CA LYS A 3 24.43 -67.30 -26.79
C LYS A 3 23.87 -67.42 -25.36
N LYS A 4 24.62 -66.96 -24.35
CA LYS A 4 24.12 -66.76 -22.99
C LYS A 4 23.16 -65.56 -22.98
N PHE A 5 21.88 -65.80 -22.75
CA PHE A 5 20.89 -64.76 -22.49
C PHE A 5 21.03 -64.28 -21.05
N VAL A 6 21.59 -63.08 -20.85
CA VAL A 6 21.57 -62.37 -19.57
C VAL A 6 20.16 -61.82 -19.37
N LYS A 7 19.40 -62.38 -18.42
CA LYS A 7 18.12 -61.80 -17.98
C LYS A 7 18.40 -60.57 -17.11
N LYS A 8 18.02 -59.37 -17.56
CA LYS A 8 17.89 -58.18 -16.70
C LYS A 8 16.71 -58.41 -15.75
N ALA A 9 16.95 -58.45 -14.44
CA ALA A 9 15.89 -58.43 -13.44
C ALA A 9 15.34 -57.00 -13.35
N ALA A 10 14.06 -56.82 -13.72
CA ALA A 10 13.33 -55.57 -13.48
C ALA A 10 12.77 -55.62 -12.05
N PHE A 11 13.27 -54.76 -11.17
CA PHE A 11 12.80 -54.63 -9.80
C PHE A 11 11.55 -53.74 -9.81
N THR A 12 10.39 -54.31 -10.10
CA THR A 12 9.12 -53.60 -9.91
C THR A 12 8.70 -53.75 -8.45
N ALA A 13 9.32 -52.97 -7.56
CA ALA A 13 8.88 -52.84 -6.18
C ALA A 13 7.62 -51.96 -6.17
N GLY A 14 6.46 -52.57 -5.93
CA GLY A 14 5.22 -51.84 -5.68
C GLY A 14 5.21 -51.25 -4.27
N PHE A 15 4.74 -50.01 -4.13
CA PHE A 15 4.47 -49.41 -2.82
C PHE A 15 3.46 -50.27 -2.06
N THR A 16 3.73 -50.57 -0.79
CA THR A 16 2.75 -51.22 0.06
C THR A 16 1.65 -50.22 0.46
N LEU A 17 0.43 -50.73 0.70
CA LEU A 17 -0.69 -49.93 1.18
C LEU A 17 -0.32 -49.22 2.51
N VAL A 18 0.44 -49.90 3.36
CA VAL A 18 0.90 -49.38 4.65
C VAL A 18 1.87 -48.21 4.47
N GLU A 19 2.81 -48.28 3.52
CA GLU A 19 3.73 -47.18 3.25
C GLU A 19 2.99 -45.92 2.78
N LEU A 20 2.00 -46.06 1.91
CA LEU A 20 1.21 -44.91 1.48
C LEU A 20 0.41 -44.30 2.65
N LEU A 21 -0.14 -45.16 3.53
CA LEU A 21 -0.94 -44.73 4.68
C LEU A 21 -0.10 -43.95 5.71
N VAL A 22 1.11 -44.43 6.02
CA VAL A 22 2.01 -43.73 6.94
C VAL A 22 2.47 -42.40 6.36
N VAL A 23 2.73 -42.33 5.05
CA VAL A 23 3.16 -41.08 4.40
C VAL A 23 2.05 -40.03 4.44
N ILE A 24 0.80 -40.37 4.11
CA ILE A 24 -0.28 -39.38 4.17
C ILE A 24 -0.55 -38.93 5.62
N ALA A 25 -0.42 -39.83 6.60
CA ALA A 25 -0.56 -39.48 8.01
C ALA A 25 0.57 -38.52 8.46
N LEU A 26 1.80 -38.78 8.02
CA LEU A 26 2.94 -37.93 8.33
C LEU A 26 2.83 -36.56 7.64
N LEU A 27 2.44 -36.51 6.38
CA LEU A 27 2.23 -35.26 5.63
C LEU A 27 1.12 -34.41 6.27
N ALA A 28 0.03 -35.04 6.71
CA ALA A 28 -1.03 -34.35 7.43
C ALA A 28 -0.52 -33.74 8.75
N ALA A 29 0.29 -34.48 9.51
CA ALA A 29 0.85 -33.99 10.76
C ALA A 29 1.81 -32.80 10.57
N ILE A 30 2.73 -32.88 9.59
CA ILE A 30 3.68 -31.79 9.30
C ILE A 30 2.95 -30.54 8.80
N ALA A 31 1.93 -30.70 7.95
CA ALA A 31 1.16 -29.57 7.42
C ALA A 31 0.50 -28.74 8.54
N LEU A 32 -0.04 -29.39 9.58
CA LEU A 32 -0.63 -28.71 10.74
C LEU A 32 0.40 -27.89 11.52
N ILE A 33 1.61 -28.44 11.73
CA ILE A 33 2.70 -27.75 12.43
C ILE A 33 3.14 -26.51 11.65
N VAL A 34 3.32 -26.64 10.33
CA VAL A 34 3.76 -25.53 9.48
C VAL A 34 2.72 -24.40 9.44
N LEU A 35 1.43 -24.74 9.33
CA LEU A 35 0.35 -23.74 9.36
C LEU A 35 0.26 -23.02 10.70
N ALA A 36 0.55 -23.69 11.82
CA ALA A 36 0.61 -23.06 13.14
C ALA A 36 1.81 -22.12 13.30
N ALA A 37 2.91 -22.34 12.58
CA ALA A 37 4.10 -21.51 12.63
C ALA A 37 4.00 -20.23 11.78
N ILE A 38 3.15 -20.23 10.75
CA ILE A 38 2.93 -19.05 9.90
C ILE A 38 1.79 -18.21 10.49
N ASN A 39 2.01 -16.91 10.63
CA ASN A 39 0.91 -15.97 10.88
C ASN A 39 0.40 -15.43 9.53
N PRO A 40 -0.66 -16.03 8.93
CA PRO A 40 -1.14 -15.61 7.61
C PRO A 40 -1.66 -14.17 7.60
N ILE A 41 -2.17 -13.69 8.74
CA ILE A 41 -2.70 -12.34 8.89
C ILE A 41 -1.56 -11.32 8.77
N GLU A 42 -0.45 -11.54 9.48
CA GLU A 42 0.71 -10.64 9.41
C GLU A 42 1.34 -10.61 8.00
N GLN A 43 1.37 -11.75 7.30
CA GLN A 43 1.85 -11.79 5.92
C GLN A 43 0.94 -11.00 4.96
N SER A 44 -0.38 -11.15 5.10
CA SER A 44 -1.35 -10.36 4.33
C SER A 44 -1.20 -8.86 4.60
N ASN A 45 -1.03 -8.47 5.87
CA ASN A 45 -0.84 -7.08 6.26
C ASN A 45 0.47 -6.50 5.70
N ARG A 46 1.56 -7.27 5.71
CA ARG A 46 2.83 -6.84 5.11
C ARG A 46 2.71 -6.67 3.60
N ALA A 47 2.00 -7.56 2.91
CA ALA A 47 1.75 -7.45 1.47
C ALA A 47 0.92 -6.19 1.15
N HIS A 48 -0.11 -5.91 1.95
CA HIS A 48 -0.91 -4.68 1.85
C HIS A 48 -0.03 -3.43 1.97
N ASP A 49 0.76 -3.31 3.05
CA ASP A 49 1.57 -2.11 3.29
C ASP A 49 2.67 -1.93 2.24
N THR A 50 3.26 -3.03 1.77
CA THR A 50 4.25 -2.99 0.67
C THR A 50 3.61 -2.46 -0.62
N ARG A 51 2.38 -2.88 -0.91
CA ARG A 51 1.61 -2.38 -2.04
C ARG A 51 1.27 -0.89 -1.87
N PHE A 52 0.84 -0.46 -0.68
CA PHE A 52 0.53 0.94 -0.41
C PHE A 52 1.76 1.84 -0.56
N ALA A 53 2.94 1.39 -0.10
CA ALA A 53 4.18 2.11 -0.30
C ALA A 53 4.54 2.24 -1.80
N ALA A 54 4.42 1.14 -2.56
CA ALA A 54 4.71 1.13 -3.99
C ALA A 54 3.73 2.00 -4.78
N ASP A 55 2.43 1.84 -4.56
CA ASP A 55 1.38 2.62 -5.22
C ASP A 55 1.51 4.12 -4.86
N SER A 56 1.85 4.46 -3.61
CA SER A 56 2.11 5.83 -3.16
C SER A 56 3.32 6.46 -3.88
N GLY A 57 4.42 5.71 -4.02
CA GLY A 57 5.59 6.19 -4.75
C GLY A 57 5.32 6.42 -6.24
N GLN A 58 4.51 5.56 -6.87
CA GLN A 58 4.06 5.74 -8.25
C GLN A 58 3.17 6.98 -8.40
N LEU A 59 2.28 7.21 -7.44
CA LEU A 59 1.39 8.37 -7.43
C LEU A 59 2.18 9.68 -7.24
N ILE A 60 3.11 9.75 -6.29
CA ILE A 60 4.00 10.91 -6.14
C ILE A 60 4.76 11.16 -7.44
N SER A 61 5.34 10.12 -8.03
CA SER A 61 6.07 10.26 -9.29
C SER A 61 5.18 10.77 -10.44
N ALA A 62 3.91 10.36 -10.48
CA ALA A 62 2.94 10.87 -11.46
C ALA A 62 2.58 12.34 -11.22
N LEU A 63 2.44 12.76 -9.96
CA LEU A 63 2.21 14.15 -9.59
C LEU A 63 3.40 15.04 -9.99
N GLU A 64 4.64 14.59 -9.74
CA GLU A 64 5.84 15.31 -10.14
C GLU A 64 5.99 15.40 -11.67
N ARG A 65 5.68 14.32 -12.42
CA ARG A 65 5.66 14.36 -13.89
C ARG A 65 4.60 15.32 -14.42
N TYR A 66 3.40 15.30 -13.85
CA TYR A 66 2.33 16.22 -14.20
C TYR A 66 2.75 17.67 -13.97
N TYR A 67 3.37 17.95 -12.82
CA TYR A 67 3.93 19.26 -12.51
C TYR A 67 4.99 19.68 -13.53
N ALA A 68 5.96 18.81 -13.83
CA ALA A 68 7.02 19.10 -14.80
C ALA A 68 6.47 19.41 -16.20
N ALA A 69 5.36 18.77 -16.59
CA ALA A 69 4.73 19.00 -17.89
C ALA A 69 3.84 20.26 -17.93
N ARG A 70 3.22 20.65 -16.81
CA ARG A 70 2.14 21.67 -16.77
C ARG A 70 2.41 22.86 -15.87
N ASN A 71 3.55 22.89 -15.18
CA ASN A 71 3.93 23.90 -14.18
C ASN A 71 2.91 24.06 -13.04
N GLN A 72 2.08 23.05 -12.80
CA GLN A 72 1.08 23.03 -11.75
C GLN A 72 0.70 21.60 -11.40
N TYR A 73 0.27 21.37 -10.16
CA TYR A 73 -0.29 20.09 -9.75
C TYR A 73 -1.77 19.97 -10.14
N PRO A 74 -2.35 18.74 -10.20
CA PRO A 74 -3.75 18.53 -10.56
C PRO A 74 -4.75 19.28 -9.67
N TRP A 75 -4.40 19.53 -8.40
CA TRP A 75 -5.27 20.25 -7.48
C TRP A 75 -5.34 21.76 -7.74
N VAL A 76 -4.42 22.31 -8.51
CA VAL A 76 -4.45 23.73 -8.88
C VAL A 76 -5.65 23.94 -9.80
N ASN A 77 -6.61 24.76 -9.36
CA ASN A 77 -7.94 24.95 -9.96
C ASN A 77 -8.94 23.78 -9.78
N SER A 78 -8.62 22.79 -8.96
CA SER A 78 -9.61 21.78 -8.57
C SER A 78 -10.56 22.32 -7.52
N VAL A 79 -11.86 22.04 -7.71
CA VAL A 79 -12.92 22.37 -6.76
C VAL A 79 -13.11 21.17 -5.82
N ILE A 80 -12.85 21.37 -4.53
CA ILE A 80 -13.23 20.41 -3.49
C ILE A 80 -14.41 21.01 -2.73
N SER A 81 -15.54 20.29 -2.69
CA SER A 81 -16.72 20.69 -1.90
C SER A 81 -17.20 22.12 -2.16
N GLY A 82 -17.12 22.59 -3.41
CA GLY A 82 -17.58 23.93 -3.81
C GLY A 82 -16.59 25.07 -3.59
N ALA A 83 -15.38 24.80 -3.08
CA ALA A 83 -14.30 25.79 -2.95
C ALA A 83 -13.10 25.40 -3.82
N GLN A 84 -12.56 26.37 -4.56
CA GLN A 84 -11.27 26.22 -5.25
C GLN A 84 -10.18 26.05 -4.20
N THR A 85 -9.42 24.96 -4.28
CA THR A 85 -8.54 24.55 -3.18
C THR A 85 -7.23 25.29 -3.13
N THR A 86 -6.67 25.64 -4.29
CA THR A 86 -5.42 26.40 -4.39
C THR A 86 -5.39 27.10 -5.74
N ALA A 87 -5.29 28.44 -5.72
CA ALA A 87 -5.09 29.27 -6.93
C ALA A 87 -3.60 29.41 -7.29
N ASN A 88 -2.71 28.99 -6.40
CA ASN A 88 -1.26 29.14 -6.54
C ASN A 88 -0.59 27.77 -6.37
N VAL A 89 0.34 27.45 -7.27
CA VAL A 89 1.14 26.24 -7.27
C VAL A 89 2.03 26.08 -6.02
N ASP A 90 2.45 27.20 -5.42
CA ASP A 90 3.26 27.23 -4.20
C ASP A 90 2.42 27.25 -2.92
N ALA A 91 1.08 27.29 -3.04
CA ALA A 91 0.22 27.22 -1.87
C ALA A 91 0.30 25.83 -1.23
N ALA A 92 0.17 25.81 0.09
CA ALA A 92 0.05 24.55 0.81
C ALA A 92 -1.22 23.82 0.36
N TYR A 93 -1.10 22.51 0.18
CA TYR A 93 -2.21 21.64 -0.13
C TYR A 93 -2.51 20.77 1.08
N PRO A 94 -3.73 20.83 1.63
CA PRO A 94 -4.08 20.06 2.81
C PRO A 94 -4.02 18.56 2.53
N PHE A 95 -3.71 17.77 3.56
CA PHE A 95 -3.82 16.33 3.49
C PHE A 95 -5.27 15.93 3.26
N ILE A 96 -5.52 15.28 2.12
CA ILE A 96 -6.82 14.76 1.74
C ILE A 96 -6.68 13.34 1.18
N SER A 97 -7.79 12.58 1.16
CA SER A 97 -7.80 11.21 0.63
C SER A 97 -7.54 11.17 -0.88
N SER A 98 -6.86 10.12 -1.33
CA SER A 98 -6.60 9.83 -2.75
C SER A 98 -7.85 9.76 -3.64
N HIS A 99 -9.02 9.45 -3.06
CA HIS A 99 -10.32 9.47 -3.72
C HIS A 99 -10.71 10.85 -4.28
N ASN A 100 -10.12 11.92 -3.75
CA ASN A 100 -10.55 13.26 -4.10
C ASN A 100 -10.08 13.66 -5.50
N ALA A 101 -10.97 14.30 -6.26
CA ALA A 101 -10.68 14.75 -7.62
C ALA A 101 -9.47 15.68 -7.74
N GLY A 102 -9.14 16.44 -6.68
CA GLY A 102 -7.96 17.30 -6.62
C GLY A 102 -6.64 16.55 -6.74
N ILE A 103 -6.59 15.27 -6.38
CA ILE A 103 -5.38 14.44 -6.57
C ILE A 103 -5.21 14.07 -8.04
N GLY A 104 -6.31 14.05 -8.81
CA GLY A 104 -6.29 13.75 -10.23
C GLY A 104 -6.29 12.26 -10.58
N ILE A 105 -6.53 11.35 -9.62
CA ILE A 105 -6.68 9.92 -9.93
C ILE A 105 -8.04 9.66 -10.60
N CYS A 106 -9.12 10.19 -10.04
CA CYS A 106 -10.47 10.01 -10.53
C CYS A 106 -11.22 11.36 -10.53
N GLY A 107 -12.39 11.43 -11.18
CA GLY A 107 -13.29 12.58 -11.10
C GLY A 107 -14.03 12.69 -9.76
N PRO A 108 -14.93 13.69 -9.57
CA PRO A 108 -15.59 13.97 -8.29
C PRO A 108 -16.37 12.80 -7.66
N THR A 109 -16.88 11.89 -8.49
CA THR A 109 -17.62 10.69 -8.06
C THR A 109 -16.82 9.40 -8.28
N CYS A 110 -15.55 9.51 -8.66
CA CYS A 110 -14.72 8.41 -9.15
C CYS A 110 -15.34 7.54 -10.27
N SER A 111 -16.35 8.04 -10.98
CA SER A 111 -16.93 7.36 -12.15
C SER A 111 -16.10 7.59 -13.41
N GLU A 112 -15.37 8.72 -13.49
CA GLU A 112 -14.61 9.18 -14.65
C GLU A 112 -13.13 9.36 -14.32
N ASP A 113 -12.26 9.30 -15.35
CA ASP A 113 -10.79 9.43 -15.21
C ASP A 113 -10.40 10.83 -14.73
N GLY A 114 -9.49 10.88 -13.76
CA GLY A 114 -8.94 12.12 -13.26
C GLY A 114 -7.82 12.64 -14.18
N LEU A 115 -7.31 13.82 -13.85
CA LEU A 115 -6.29 14.50 -14.66
C LEU A 115 -5.02 13.67 -14.84
N LEU A 116 -4.55 12.93 -13.84
CA LEU A 116 -3.35 12.11 -13.97
C LEU A 116 -3.53 10.95 -14.96
N ILE A 117 -4.71 10.33 -14.99
CA ILE A 117 -4.98 9.21 -15.90
C ILE A 117 -5.24 9.73 -17.32
N THR A 118 -6.11 10.73 -17.47
CA THR A 118 -6.43 11.33 -18.78
C THR A 118 -5.23 11.97 -19.47
N ASN A 119 -4.22 12.40 -18.71
CA ASN A 119 -2.99 12.98 -19.24
C ASN A 119 -1.82 11.98 -19.32
N ASN A 120 -2.09 10.68 -19.19
CA ASN A 120 -1.12 9.59 -19.30
C ASN A 120 0.03 9.63 -18.28
N GLU A 121 -0.15 10.32 -17.15
CA GLU A 121 0.85 10.36 -16.07
C GLU A 121 0.70 9.18 -15.10
N LEU A 122 -0.51 8.64 -14.99
CA LEU A 122 -0.85 7.49 -14.16
C LEU A 122 -1.67 6.49 -14.98
N LYS A 123 -1.44 5.20 -14.74
CA LYS A 123 -2.19 4.16 -15.46
C LYS A 123 -3.62 4.04 -14.95
N GLN A 124 -4.53 3.63 -15.82
CA GLN A 124 -5.97 3.59 -15.52
C GLN A 124 -6.33 2.64 -14.36
N GLU A 125 -5.56 1.59 -14.12
CA GLU A 125 -5.81 0.65 -13.02
C GLU A 125 -5.78 1.31 -11.63
N PHE A 126 -5.13 2.47 -11.48
CA PHE A 126 -5.08 3.19 -10.21
C PHE A 126 -6.45 3.62 -9.72
N ARG A 127 -7.37 3.95 -10.63
CA ARG A 127 -8.78 4.26 -10.30
C ARG A 127 -9.45 3.10 -9.54
N ASN A 128 -9.10 1.86 -9.89
CA ASN A 128 -9.74 0.67 -9.34
C ASN A 128 -9.05 0.14 -8.08
N ARG A 129 -8.01 0.83 -7.59
CA ARG A 129 -7.33 0.46 -6.35
C ARG A 129 -8.25 0.71 -5.15
N ASP A 130 -8.16 -0.19 -4.17
CA ASP A 130 -8.78 -0.11 -2.85
C ASP A 130 -8.59 1.28 -2.21
N PHE A 131 -7.37 1.82 -2.22
CA PHE A 131 -7.07 3.10 -1.59
C PHE A 131 -7.78 4.32 -2.20
N VAL A 132 -8.33 4.16 -3.41
CA VAL A 132 -9.09 5.16 -4.16
C VAL A 132 -10.59 4.89 -4.05
N ARG A 133 -11.03 3.64 -4.16
CA ARG A 133 -12.45 3.29 -4.17
C ARG A 133 -13.09 3.21 -2.79
N ASP A 134 -12.36 2.66 -1.82
CA ASP A 134 -12.92 2.24 -0.53
C ASP A 134 -12.65 3.26 0.59
N GLY A 135 -11.97 4.36 0.28
CA GLY A 135 -11.49 5.32 1.27
C GLY A 135 -11.66 6.79 0.87
N ALA A 136 -12.90 7.23 0.71
CA ALA A 136 -13.21 8.65 0.65
C ALA A 136 -12.90 9.32 2.01
N ALA A 137 -12.35 10.55 2.00
CA ALA A 137 -12.14 11.34 3.22
C ALA A 137 -13.45 11.44 4.02
N GLY A 138 -13.43 10.94 5.26
CA GLY A 138 -14.62 10.77 6.10
C GLY A 138 -15.07 9.32 6.30
N SER A 139 -14.46 8.35 5.60
CA SER A 139 -14.57 6.94 6.00
C SER A 139 -13.97 6.78 7.40
N SER A 140 -14.70 6.10 8.29
CA SER A 140 -14.24 5.80 9.65
C SER A 140 -13.02 4.87 9.67
N ASP A 141 -12.75 4.21 8.54
CA ASP A 141 -11.60 3.32 8.36
C ASP A 141 -10.46 4.06 7.63
N THR A 142 -9.50 4.53 8.42
CA THR A 142 -8.29 5.24 7.96
C THR A 142 -7.24 4.32 7.33
N THR A 143 -7.42 3.00 7.42
CA THR A 143 -6.49 2.01 6.87
C THR A 143 -6.66 1.79 5.37
N LYS A 144 -7.78 2.27 4.81
CA LYS A 144 -8.21 2.04 3.44
C LYS A 144 -7.93 3.18 2.49
N TYR A 145 -7.20 4.21 2.88
CA TYR A 145 -6.82 5.28 1.96
C TYR A 145 -5.41 5.77 2.19
N VAL A 146 -4.91 6.44 1.17
CA VAL A 146 -3.69 7.23 1.23
C VAL A 146 -4.09 8.70 1.29
N LEU A 147 -3.49 9.44 2.22
CA LEU A 147 -3.58 10.89 2.30
C LEU A 147 -2.46 11.51 1.47
N ILE A 148 -2.81 12.47 0.61
CA ILE A 148 -1.87 13.24 -0.17
C ILE A 148 -1.92 14.68 0.31
N GLY A 149 -0.75 15.27 0.56
CA GLY A 149 -0.62 16.65 1.03
C GLY A 149 0.71 17.25 0.60
N LYS A 150 0.80 18.58 0.63
CA LYS A 150 2.01 19.32 0.29
C LYS A 150 2.12 20.57 1.16
N GLY A 151 3.33 20.84 1.67
CA GLY A 151 3.62 22.09 2.39
C GLY A 151 3.67 23.32 1.47
N ALA A 152 3.64 24.52 2.05
CA ALA A 152 3.79 25.76 1.30
C ALA A 152 5.21 25.91 0.71
N GLY A 153 5.30 26.60 -0.42
CA GLY A 153 6.54 26.94 -1.11
C GLY A 153 6.91 25.98 -2.24
N SER A 154 7.68 26.48 -3.19
CA SER A 154 8.12 25.75 -4.38
C SER A 154 9.05 24.55 -4.06
N ALA A 155 9.78 24.62 -2.95
CA ALA A 155 10.68 23.56 -2.50
C ALA A 155 10.00 22.47 -1.64
N ALA A 156 8.71 22.63 -1.30
CA ALA A 156 8.02 21.66 -0.46
C ALA A 156 7.61 20.41 -1.26
N SER A 157 8.01 19.24 -0.77
CA SER A 157 7.68 17.94 -1.35
C SER A 157 6.20 17.60 -1.21
N VAL A 158 5.70 16.80 -2.15
CA VAL A 158 4.43 16.10 -2.03
C VAL A 158 4.64 14.87 -1.14
N TYR A 159 3.75 14.70 -0.17
CA TYR A 159 3.74 13.56 0.74
C TYR A 159 2.54 12.66 0.47
N ALA A 160 2.77 11.36 0.53
CA ALA A 160 1.75 10.32 0.53
C ALA A 160 1.84 9.53 1.84
N CYS A 161 0.76 9.51 2.61
CA CYS A 161 0.73 8.97 3.96
C CYS A 161 -0.38 7.93 4.13
N TRP A 162 -0.08 6.80 4.75
CA TRP A 162 -1.06 5.74 5.01
C TRP A 162 -0.86 5.13 6.40
N VAL A 163 -1.88 4.44 6.89
CA VAL A 163 -1.83 3.71 8.15
C VAL A 163 -1.37 2.28 7.87
N PRO A 164 -0.14 1.86 8.27
CA PRO A 164 0.30 0.48 8.10
C PRO A 164 -0.51 -0.49 8.96
N LEU A 165 -0.71 -1.70 8.44
CA LEU A 165 -1.38 -2.82 9.12
C LEU A 165 -0.41 -3.83 9.74
N SER A 166 0.79 -3.98 9.17
CA SER A 166 1.79 -4.94 9.62
C SER A 166 2.47 -4.47 10.89
N ASN A 167 2.49 -5.34 11.91
CA ASN A 167 3.22 -5.07 13.15
C ASN A 167 4.70 -4.84 12.90
N SER A 168 5.30 -5.57 11.96
CA SER A 168 6.71 -5.40 11.63
C SER A 168 7.03 -4.03 11.01
N ILE A 169 6.15 -3.50 10.16
CA ILE A 169 6.31 -2.16 9.55
C ILE A 169 6.06 -1.08 10.59
N ARG A 170 5.06 -1.25 11.43
CA ARG A 170 4.78 -0.35 12.56
C ARG A 170 5.97 -0.22 13.51
N GLN A 171 6.56 -1.35 13.92
CA GLN A 171 7.74 -1.36 14.78
C GLN A 171 8.95 -0.69 14.12
N LYS A 172 9.17 -0.97 12.83
CA LYS A 172 10.24 -0.31 12.06
C LYS A 172 10.05 1.20 12.00
N ALA A 173 8.86 1.68 11.66
CA ALA A 173 8.55 3.10 11.60
C ALA A 173 8.71 3.79 12.97
N CYS A 174 8.29 3.14 14.06
CA CYS A 174 8.53 3.65 15.42
C CYS A 174 10.03 3.76 15.73
N ALA A 175 10.84 2.78 15.32
CA ALA A 175 12.29 2.77 15.57
C ALA A 175 13.03 3.84 14.75
N GLU A 176 12.54 4.14 13.54
CA GLU A 176 13.11 5.13 12.63
C GLU A 176 12.58 6.56 12.89
N SER A 177 11.62 6.73 13.82
CA SER A 177 10.93 8.00 14.08
C SER A 177 10.08 8.53 12.90
N ASP A 178 9.62 7.62 12.04
CA ASP A 178 8.88 7.89 10.79
C ASP A 178 7.37 7.82 10.96
N VAL A 179 6.87 8.16 12.15
CA VAL A 179 5.45 8.09 12.48
C VAL A 179 4.89 9.49 12.66
N TYR A 180 3.76 9.77 12.01
CA TYR A 180 3.15 11.09 12.00
C TYR A 180 1.66 11.02 12.37
N THR A 181 1.17 12.07 13.02
CA THR A 181 -0.27 12.36 13.10
C THR A 181 -0.62 13.42 12.06
N ILE A 182 -1.78 13.27 11.45
CA ILE A 182 -2.28 14.15 10.40
C ILE A 182 -3.73 14.49 10.72
N SER A 183 -4.03 15.79 10.77
CA SER A 183 -5.41 16.26 10.77
C SER A 183 -5.86 16.45 9.32
N VAL A 184 -6.91 15.75 8.90
CA VAL A 184 -7.46 15.89 7.54
C VAL A 184 -7.88 17.34 7.32
N GLY A 185 -7.49 17.94 6.18
CA GLY A 185 -7.70 19.36 5.93
C GLY A 185 -6.59 20.28 6.43
N SER A 186 -5.59 19.76 7.17
CA SER A 186 -4.36 20.48 7.50
C SER A 186 -3.26 20.17 6.47
N PRO A 187 -2.40 21.13 6.09
CA PRO A 187 -1.23 20.86 5.25
C PRO A 187 -0.04 20.29 6.05
N ASN A 188 -0.14 20.26 7.38
CA ASN A 188 0.96 19.87 8.26
C ASN A 188 0.80 18.45 8.79
N ARG A 189 1.92 17.72 8.84
CA ARG A 189 2.09 16.46 9.56
C ARG A 189 2.91 16.69 10.83
N THR A 190 2.53 16.06 11.94
CA THR A 190 3.23 16.21 13.23
C THR A 190 3.89 14.89 13.61
N ALA A 191 5.21 14.89 13.80
CA ALA A 191 5.94 13.69 14.20
C ALA A 191 5.48 13.19 15.57
N VAL A 192 5.33 11.87 15.70
CA VAL A 192 5.03 11.18 16.95
C VAL A 192 6.35 10.84 17.63
N ALA A 193 6.45 11.14 18.93
CA ALA A 193 7.65 10.82 19.70
C ALA A 193 7.88 9.29 19.74
N PRO A 194 9.13 8.81 19.54
CA PRO A 194 9.43 7.37 19.54
C PRO A 194 9.03 6.65 20.84
N SER A 195 9.14 7.35 21.98
CA SER A 195 8.72 6.83 23.29
C SER A 195 7.21 6.56 23.36
N THR A 196 6.39 7.37 22.69
CA THR A 196 4.94 7.16 22.59
C THR A 196 4.61 5.97 21.69
N CYS A 197 5.36 5.81 20.60
CA CYS A 197 5.17 4.73 19.63
C CYS A 197 5.57 3.36 20.21
N ALA A 198 6.66 3.30 20.97
CA ALA A 198 7.17 2.08 21.59
C ALA A 198 6.38 1.63 22.83
N ALA A 199 5.69 2.54 23.51
CA ALA A 199 5.01 2.28 24.79
C ALA A 199 3.54 1.83 24.67
N GLY A 200 2.96 1.71 23.46
CA GLY A 200 1.52 1.50 23.29
C GLY A 200 1.09 0.65 22.09
N THR A 201 -0.22 0.36 22.03
CA THR A 201 -0.90 -0.25 20.87
C THR A 201 -1.00 0.79 19.75
N TRP A 202 -0.69 0.38 18.51
CA TRP A 202 -0.80 1.24 17.34
C TRP A 202 -2.16 1.94 17.25
N ASN A 203 -2.14 3.25 17.01
CA ASN A 203 -3.34 4.05 16.79
C ASN A 203 -3.62 4.17 15.30
N ASN A 204 -4.85 3.94 14.85
CA ASN A 204 -5.25 4.10 13.44
C ASN A 204 -5.23 5.57 12.95
N THR A 205 -4.78 6.52 13.77
CA THR A 205 -4.50 7.90 13.37
C THR A 205 -3.00 8.17 13.17
N TRP A 206 -2.17 7.14 13.27
CA TRP A 206 -0.74 7.20 13.00
C TRP A 206 -0.44 6.76 11.57
N TYR A 207 0.30 7.60 10.86
CA TYR A 207 0.61 7.44 9.46
C TYR A 207 2.11 7.29 9.28
N VAL A 208 2.48 6.48 8.29
CA VAL A 208 3.81 6.48 7.68
C VAL A 208 3.69 7.22 6.36
N CYS A 209 4.70 8.02 6.02
CA CYS A 209 4.67 8.88 4.85
C CYS A 209 5.86 8.64 3.92
N LEU A 210 5.64 8.85 2.63
CA LEU A 210 6.68 8.98 1.61
C LEU A 210 6.66 10.40 1.02
N PRO A 211 7.82 10.99 0.69
CA PRO A 211 9.15 10.57 1.15
C PRO A 211 9.26 10.63 2.69
N GLN A 212 10.15 9.79 3.22
CA GLN A 212 10.51 9.77 4.65
C GLN A 212 11.25 11.07 4.98
#